data_AF-A0A3N5EBW5-F1
#
_entry.id   AF-A0A3N5EBW5-F1
#
_cell.length_a   1.000
_cell.length_b   1.000
_cell.length_c   1.000
_cell.angle_alpha   90.00
_cell.angle_beta   90.00
_cell.angle_gamma   90.00
#
_symmetry.space_group_name_H-M   'P 1'
#
loop_
_entity.id
_entity.type
_entity.pdbx_description
1 polymer ?
#
loop_
_entity_poly.entity_id
_entity_poly.type
_entity_poly.pdbx_seq_one_letter_code
_entity_poly.pdbx_strand_id
1 'polypeptide(L)'
;MRQEWGRQRARFVLRFRRGQSRHAADQGIKQESKVTQTQSTKLTGIFFIVIPILINIPYGLLIANFQYPDILRQSAGEILIKFHEGGPGLILTWWAFALAGVPLIYSTIGLHSLLDREDTPYLTVGTACGVLALVAQLVGLLRWVFVVPVLASSYV
;
A
#
# COMPACT_ATOMS: atom_id res chain seq x y z
N MET A 1 52.29 -44.15 16.19
CA MET A 1 52.13 -42.74 16.65
C MET A 1 52.10 -41.68 15.53
N ARG A 2 52.75 -41.85 14.35
CA ARG A 2 52.83 -40.79 13.31
C ARG A 2 51.55 -40.60 12.43
N GLN A 3 50.67 -41.60 12.35
CA GLN A 3 49.47 -41.53 11.49
C GLN A 3 48.24 -40.87 12.15
N GLU A 4 48.17 -40.82 13.47
CA GLU A 4 47.03 -40.20 14.19
C GLU A 4 47.09 -38.67 14.15
N TRP A 5 48.31 -38.12 14.08
CA TRP A 5 48.55 -36.68 13.98
C TRP A 5 47.99 -36.08 12.67
N GLY A 6 48.10 -36.79 11.54
CA GLY A 6 47.53 -36.36 10.26
C GLY A 6 46.00 -36.30 10.28
N ARG A 7 45.35 -37.31 10.88
CA ARG A 7 43.87 -37.37 10.99
C ARG A 7 43.31 -36.30 11.93
N GLN A 8 44.01 -35.99 13.01
CA GLN A 8 43.65 -34.91 13.95
C GLN A 8 43.69 -33.54 13.25
N ARG A 9 44.77 -33.23 12.51
CA ARG A 9 44.90 -31.97 11.76
C ARG A 9 43.88 -31.85 10.64
N ALA A 10 43.63 -32.93 9.88
CA ALA A 10 42.61 -32.94 8.83
C ALA A 10 41.21 -32.64 9.39
N ARG A 11 40.85 -33.26 10.53
CA ARG A 11 39.57 -32.99 11.21
C ARG A 11 39.48 -31.56 11.72
N PHE A 12 40.56 -31.03 12.28
CA PHE A 12 40.61 -29.64 12.77
C PHE A 12 40.43 -28.64 11.63
N VAL A 13 41.16 -28.80 10.52
CA VAL A 13 41.06 -27.93 9.34
C VAL A 13 39.67 -27.98 8.71
N LEU A 14 39.06 -29.18 8.61
CA LEU A 14 37.69 -29.32 8.11
C LEU A 14 36.67 -28.64 9.02
N ARG A 15 36.85 -28.72 10.35
CA ARG A 15 35.97 -28.07 11.32
C ARG A 15 36.09 -26.54 11.25
N PHE A 16 37.32 -26.04 11.11
CA PHE A 16 37.61 -24.61 11.00
C PHE A 16 37.04 -24.02 9.70
N ARG A 17 37.26 -24.70 8.56
CA ARG A 17 36.70 -24.31 7.26
C ARG A 17 35.16 -24.31 7.27
N ARG A 18 34.55 -25.31 7.93
CA ARG A 18 33.09 -25.40 8.08
C ARG A 18 32.52 -24.28 8.97
N GLY A 19 33.25 -23.87 10.02
CA GLY A 19 32.88 -22.72 10.86
C GLY A 19 32.93 -21.40 10.10
N GLN A 20 34.00 -21.18 9.32
CA GLN A 20 34.18 -19.98 8.52
C GLN A 20 33.14 -19.85 7.39
N SER A 21 32.82 -20.95 6.69
CA SER A 21 31.74 -20.97 5.70
C SER A 21 30.37 -20.69 6.31
N ARG A 22 30.10 -21.17 7.54
CA ARG A 22 28.86 -20.88 8.26
C ARG A 22 28.74 -19.39 8.63
N HIS A 23 29.81 -18.78 9.12
CA HIS A 23 29.81 -17.34 9.42
C HIS A 23 29.64 -16.48 8.16
N ALA A 24 30.29 -16.84 7.05
CA ALA A 24 30.12 -16.13 5.78
C ALA A 24 28.69 -16.25 5.23
N ALA A 25 28.06 -17.43 5.35
CA ALA A 25 26.66 -17.63 4.95
C ALA A 25 25.68 -16.83 5.83
N ASP A 26 25.88 -16.83 7.15
CA ASP A 26 25.04 -16.04 8.09
C ASP A 26 25.17 -14.53 7.83
N GLN A 27 26.38 -14.05 7.52
CA GLN A 27 26.57 -12.65 7.12
C GLN A 27 25.95 -12.32 5.75
N GLY A 28 26.03 -13.24 4.78
CA GLY A 28 25.35 -13.10 3.49
C GLY A 28 23.82 -12.97 3.65
N ILE A 29 23.22 -13.84 4.46
CA ILE A 29 21.77 -13.83 4.76
C ILE A 29 21.38 -12.53 5.46
N LYS A 30 22.15 -12.08 6.47
CA LYS A 30 21.90 -10.81 7.18
C LYS A 30 22.06 -9.59 6.28
N GLN A 31 23.01 -9.62 5.35
CA GLN A 31 23.22 -8.53 4.40
C GLN A 31 22.06 -8.47 3.40
N GLU A 32 21.63 -9.61 2.85
CA GLU A 32 20.52 -9.72 1.92
C GLU A 32 19.18 -9.32 2.57
N SER A 33 18.94 -9.75 3.82
CA SER A 33 17.75 -9.35 4.57
C SER A 33 17.72 -7.84 4.84
N LYS A 34 18.86 -7.23 5.21
CA LYS A 34 18.97 -5.79 5.48
C LYS A 34 18.80 -4.93 4.22
N VAL A 35 19.34 -5.37 3.09
CA VAL A 35 19.16 -4.70 1.79
C VAL A 35 17.69 -4.75 1.36
N THR A 36 17.07 -5.92 1.45
CA THR A 36 15.64 -6.12 1.11
C THR A 36 14.74 -5.24 1.98
N GLN A 37 15.02 -5.20 3.28
CA GLN A 37 14.30 -4.35 4.23
C GLN A 37 14.43 -2.86 3.88
N THR A 38 15.65 -2.39 3.58
CA THR A 38 15.91 -0.98 3.23
C THR A 38 15.21 -0.56 1.94
N GLN A 39 15.17 -1.42 0.92
CA GLN A 39 14.47 -1.14 -0.32
C GLN A 39 12.95 -1.09 -0.13
N SER A 40 12.39 -2.00 0.68
CA SER A 40 10.97 -2.01 1.03
C SER A 40 10.55 -0.74 1.80
N THR A 41 11.41 -0.22 2.68
CA THR A 41 11.21 1.07 3.38
C THR A 41 11.12 2.23 2.41
N LYS A 42 12.07 2.33 1.48
CA LYS A 42 12.13 3.41 0.48
C LYS A 42 10.90 3.39 -0.42
N LEU A 43 10.47 2.21 -0.87
CA LEU A 43 9.29 2.06 -1.71
C LEU A 43 8.02 2.50 -0.98
N THR A 44 7.85 2.06 0.27
CA THR A 44 6.72 2.47 1.12
C THR A 44 6.69 3.99 1.29
N GLY A 45 7.83 4.61 1.60
CA GLY A 45 7.95 6.07 1.71
C GLY A 45 7.62 6.81 0.41
N ILE A 46 8.10 6.33 -0.74
CA ILE A 46 7.78 6.91 -2.05
C ILE A 46 6.28 6.83 -2.32
N PHE A 47 5.64 5.71 -2.04
CA PHE A 47 4.20 5.54 -2.20
C PHE A 47 3.40 6.53 -1.33
N PHE A 48 3.80 6.73 -0.08
CA PHE A 48 3.17 7.75 0.79
C PHE A 48 3.29 9.19 0.29
N ILE A 49 4.23 9.48 -0.62
CA ILE A 49 4.39 10.80 -1.22
C ILE A 49 3.63 10.87 -2.56
N VAL A 50 3.88 9.90 -3.44
CA VAL A 50 3.38 9.92 -4.82
C VAL A 50 1.86 9.69 -4.86
N ILE A 51 1.33 8.77 -4.05
CA ILE A 51 -0.09 8.42 -4.12
C ILE A 51 -1.00 9.59 -3.74
N PRO A 52 -0.78 10.32 -2.63
CA PRO A 52 -1.59 11.51 -2.33
C PRO A 52 -1.56 12.55 -3.45
N ILE A 53 -0.42 12.74 -4.12
CA ILE A 53 -0.32 13.63 -5.27
C ILE A 53 -1.17 13.11 -6.43
N LEU A 54 -1.09 11.82 -6.76
CA LEU A 54 -1.88 11.21 -7.85
C LEU A 54 -3.39 11.26 -7.57
N ILE A 55 -3.81 11.09 -6.33
CA ILE A 55 -5.22 11.19 -5.89
C ILE A 55 -5.81 12.58 -6.19
N ASN A 56 -4.99 13.63 -6.23
CA ASN A 56 -5.46 14.99 -6.54
C ASN A 56 -5.82 15.17 -8.03
N ILE A 57 -5.30 14.34 -8.94
CA ILE A 57 -5.61 14.45 -10.38
C ILE A 57 -7.11 14.20 -10.65
N PRO A 58 -7.69 13.03 -10.28
CA PRO A 58 -9.12 12.81 -10.47
C PRO A 58 -9.96 13.74 -9.59
N TYR A 59 -9.48 14.14 -8.41
CA TYR A 59 -10.17 15.15 -7.59
C TYR A 59 -10.31 16.49 -8.33
N GLY A 60 -9.25 16.96 -8.99
CA GLY A 60 -9.29 18.16 -9.84
C GLY A 60 -10.24 18.02 -11.03
N LEU A 61 -10.28 16.85 -11.66
CA LEU A 61 -11.24 16.56 -12.73
C LEU A 61 -12.69 16.56 -12.23
N LEU A 62 -12.95 16.11 -11.01
CA LEU A 62 -14.28 16.18 -10.39
C LEU A 62 -14.68 17.63 -10.07
N ILE A 63 -13.75 18.47 -9.63
CA ILE A 63 -14.00 19.91 -9.47
C ILE A 63 -14.40 20.53 -10.82
N ALA A 64 -13.60 20.29 -11.87
CA ALA A 64 -13.79 20.92 -13.17
C ALA A 64 -15.06 20.45 -13.89
N ASN A 65 -15.38 19.15 -13.85
CA ASN A 65 -16.47 18.58 -14.64
C ASN A 65 -17.78 18.38 -13.86
N PHE A 66 -17.71 18.27 -12.53
CA PHE A 66 -18.88 17.92 -11.69
C PHE A 66 -19.11 18.92 -10.55
N GLN A 67 -18.34 20.01 -10.48
CA GLN A 67 -18.40 20.99 -9.39
C GLN A 67 -18.26 20.35 -8.00
N TYR A 68 -17.49 19.29 -7.89
CA TYR A 68 -17.20 18.67 -6.60
C TYR A 68 -16.31 19.58 -5.75
N PRO A 69 -16.48 19.69 -4.41
CA PRO A 69 -17.53 19.08 -3.58
C PRO A 69 -18.81 19.92 -3.47
N ASP A 70 -18.89 21.08 -4.12
CA ASP A 70 -20.02 22.00 -3.97
C ASP A 70 -21.36 21.41 -4.42
N ILE A 71 -21.33 20.54 -5.44
CA ILE A 71 -22.51 19.79 -5.89
C ILE A 71 -23.15 18.94 -4.78
N LEU A 72 -22.37 18.49 -3.79
CA LEU A 72 -22.90 17.69 -2.67
C LEU A 72 -23.79 18.50 -1.73
N ARG A 73 -23.82 19.82 -1.86
CA ARG A 73 -24.72 20.71 -1.09
C ARG A 73 -26.05 20.96 -1.79
N GLN A 74 -26.20 20.51 -3.03
CA GLN A 74 -27.42 20.66 -3.80
C GLN A 74 -28.44 19.57 -3.46
N SER A 75 -29.65 19.72 -3.98
CA SER A 75 -30.68 18.69 -3.86
C SER A 75 -30.27 17.38 -4.54
N ALA A 76 -30.75 16.25 -4.04
CA ALA A 76 -30.44 14.94 -4.64
C ALA A 76 -30.83 14.87 -6.13
N GLY A 77 -31.95 15.49 -6.52
CA GLY A 77 -32.38 15.54 -7.92
C GLY A 77 -31.39 16.29 -8.81
N GLU A 78 -30.86 17.42 -8.36
CA GLU A 78 -29.84 18.17 -9.12
C GLU A 78 -28.54 17.37 -9.27
N ILE A 79 -28.11 16.68 -8.20
CA ILE A 79 -26.93 15.81 -8.24
C ILE A 79 -27.12 14.72 -9.30
N LEU A 80 -28.28 14.05 -9.32
CA LEU A 80 -28.56 12.96 -10.26
C LEU A 80 -28.64 13.45 -11.71
N ILE A 81 -29.28 14.60 -11.97
CA ILE A 81 -29.33 15.21 -13.30
C ILE A 81 -27.92 15.54 -13.80
N LYS A 82 -27.14 16.29 -13.02
CA LYS A 82 -25.77 16.65 -13.42
C LYS A 82 -24.86 15.43 -13.55
N PHE A 83 -25.10 14.39 -12.74
CA PHE A 83 -24.34 13.14 -12.85
C PHE A 83 -24.68 12.40 -14.14
N HIS A 84 -25.96 12.36 -14.54
CA HIS A 84 -26.40 11.81 -15.82
C HIS A 84 -25.79 12.58 -17.00
N GLU A 85 -25.80 13.92 -16.95
CA GLU A 85 -25.20 14.80 -17.96
C GLU A 85 -23.68 14.61 -18.08
N GLY A 86 -22.98 14.36 -16.97
CA GLY A 86 -21.54 14.08 -16.94
C GLY A 86 -21.16 12.75 -17.61
N GLY A 87 -22.11 11.83 -17.76
CA GLY A 87 -21.98 10.61 -18.54
C GLY A 87 -20.84 9.66 -18.13
N PRO A 88 -20.36 8.81 -19.05
CA PRO A 88 -19.36 7.78 -18.75
C PRO A 88 -18.00 8.32 -18.27
N GLY A 89 -17.62 9.53 -18.72
CA GLY A 89 -16.36 10.16 -18.32
C GLY A 89 -16.31 10.48 -16.83
N LEU A 90 -17.44 10.92 -16.26
CA LEU A 90 -17.56 11.17 -14.83
C LEU A 90 -17.42 9.86 -14.02
N ILE A 91 -18.06 8.78 -14.48
CA ILE A 91 -17.95 7.43 -13.87
C ILE A 91 -16.50 6.96 -13.86
N LEU A 92 -15.78 7.14 -14.99
CA LEU A 92 -14.37 6.76 -15.10
C LEU A 92 -13.49 7.57 -14.15
N THR A 93 -13.80 8.86 -13.97
CA THR A 93 -13.07 9.74 -13.04
C THR A 93 -13.26 9.27 -11.59
N TRP A 94 -14.49 8.93 -11.19
CA TRP A 94 -14.77 8.35 -9.87
C TRP A 94 -14.09 7.00 -9.66
N TRP A 95 -14.05 6.17 -10.70
CA TRP A 95 -13.35 4.88 -10.65
C TRP A 95 -11.84 5.05 -10.51
N ALA A 96 -11.24 5.97 -11.28
CA ALA A 96 -9.83 6.32 -11.14
C ALA A 96 -9.53 6.88 -9.74
N PHE A 97 -10.41 7.72 -9.19
CA PHE A 97 -10.26 8.26 -7.84
C PHE A 97 -10.28 7.16 -6.76
N ALA A 98 -11.22 6.22 -6.89
CA ALA A 98 -11.33 5.07 -6.01
C ALA A 98 -10.06 4.20 -6.05
N LEU A 99 -9.59 3.86 -7.26
CA LEU A 99 -8.43 3.00 -7.44
C LEU A 99 -7.11 3.67 -7.06
N ALA A 100 -6.98 4.99 -7.22
CA ALA A 100 -5.78 5.72 -6.82
C ALA A 100 -5.49 5.57 -5.32
N GLY A 101 -6.50 5.31 -4.47
CA GLY A 101 -6.34 5.05 -3.05
C GLY A 101 -5.88 3.63 -2.69
N VAL A 102 -6.04 2.65 -3.57
CA VAL A 102 -5.74 1.23 -3.27
C VAL A 102 -4.27 1.00 -2.90
N PRO A 103 -3.28 1.60 -3.60
CA PRO A 103 -1.87 1.48 -3.21
C PRO A 103 -1.55 1.99 -1.80
N LEU A 104 -2.36 2.90 -1.22
CA LEU A 104 -2.16 3.34 0.16
C LEU A 104 -2.47 2.24 1.17
N ILE A 105 -3.40 1.32 0.88
CA ILE A 105 -3.71 0.19 1.76
C ILE A 105 -2.45 -0.68 1.96
N TYR A 106 -1.80 -1.03 0.85
CA TYR A 106 -0.54 -1.78 0.89
C TYR A 106 0.56 -1.00 1.60
N SER A 107 0.61 0.32 1.39
CA SER A 107 1.60 1.19 2.05
C SER A 107 1.38 1.25 3.56
N THR A 108 0.13 1.31 4.04
CA THR A 108 -0.21 1.30 5.46
C THR A 108 0.17 -0.03 6.14
N ILE A 109 -0.02 -1.16 5.46
CA ILE A 109 0.43 -2.46 5.95
C ILE A 109 1.97 -2.54 5.96
N GLY A 110 2.63 -2.06 4.90
CA GLY A 110 4.10 -1.97 4.85
C GLY A 110 4.65 -1.09 5.98
N LEU A 111 3.99 0.02 6.28
CA LEU A 111 4.36 0.93 7.35
C LEU A 111 4.34 0.27 8.74
N HIS A 112 3.39 -0.64 8.97
CA HIS A 112 3.37 -1.45 10.20
C HIS A 112 4.68 -2.21 10.38
N SER A 113 5.12 -2.91 9.32
CA SER A 113 6.36 -3.69 9.35
C SER A 113 7.62 -2.84 9.52
N LEU A 114 7.57 -1.56 9.14
CA LEU A 114 8.67 -0.61 9.27
C LEU A 114 8.76 0.02 10.67
N LEU A 115 7.62 0.17 11.33
CA LEU A 115 7.51 0.76 12.66
C LEU A 115 7.51 -0.28 13.78
N ASP A 116 7.44 -1.56 13.43
CA ASP A 116 7.41 -2.67 14.38
C ASP A 116 8.64 -2.62 15.29
N ARG A 117 8.38 -2.39 16.57
CA ARG A 117 9.36 -2.25 17.66
C ARG A 117 8.82 -3.00 18.86
N GLU A 118 9.72 -3.55 19.68
CA GLU A 118 9.36 -4.17 20.96
C GLU A 118 8.44 -3.21 21.76
N ASP A 119 7.29 -3.73 22.21
CA ASP A 119 6.25 -3.04 23.01
C ASP A 119 5.40 -1.93 22.33
N THR A 120 4.91 -2.13 21.10
CA THR A 120 4.01 -1.16 20.43
C THR A 120 2.61 -1.69 20.10
N PRO A 121 1.74 -2.02 21.09
CA PRO A 121 0.37 -2.51 20.82
C PRO A 121 -0.52 -1.48 20.09
N TYR A 122 -0.25 -0.18 20.27
CA TYR A 122 -0.96 0.88 19.56
C TYR A 122 -0.72 0.86 18.05
N LEU A 123 0.40 0.31 17.59
CA LEU A 123 0.73 0.23 16.17
C LEU A 123 -0.23 -0.70 15.43
N THR A 124 -0.57 -1.85 16.03
CA THR A 124 -1.54 -2.79 15.45
C THR A 124 -2.93 -2.17 15.33
N VAL A 125 -3.39 -1.49 16.38
CA VAL A 125 -4.69 -0.80 16.36
C VAL A 125 -4.68 0.33 15.33
N GLY A 126 -3.62 1.13 15.29
CA GLY A 126 -3.46 2.23 14.32
C GLY A 126 -3.47 1.74 12.86
N THR A 127 -2.72 0.68 12.57
CA THR A 127 -2.72 0.04 11.24
C THR A 127 -4.08 -0.52 10.88
N ALA A 128 -4.75 -1.22 11.80
CA ALA A 128 -6.09 -1.77 11.56
C ALA A 128 -7.10 -0.65 11.27
N CYS A 129 -7.12 0.40 12.08
CA CYS A 129 -7.97 1.58 11.85
C CYS A 129 -7.66 2.25 10.51
N GLY A 130 -6.38 2.42 10.16
CA GLY A 130 -5.97 3.01 8.88
C GLY A 130 -6.44 2.20 7.67
N VAL A 131 -6.26 0.87 7.71
CA VAL A 131 -6.74 -0.03 6.65
C VAL A 131 -8.27 0.00 6.54
N LEU A 132 -8.98 -0.07 7.68
CA LEU A 132 -10.44 0.01 7.70
C LEU A 132 -10.94 1.34 7.14
N ALA A 133 -10.31 2.46 7.49
CA ALA A 133 -10.65 3.77 6.96
C ALA A 133 -10.46 3.84 5.43
N LEU A 134 -9.35 3.31 4.91
CA LEU A 134 -9.09 3.27 3.47
C LEU A 134 -10.08 2.37 2.73
N VAL A 135 -10.46 1.22 3.31
CA VAL A 135 -11.48 0.34 2.74
C VAL A 135 -12.86 1.02 2.75
N ALA A 136 -13.25 1.64 3.86
CA ALA A 136 -14.50 2.38 3.95
C ALA A 136 -14.55 3.53 2.94
N GLN A 137 -13.45 4.27 2.78
CA GLN A 137 -13.30 5.32 1.76
C GLN A 137 -13.45 4.76 0.35
N LEU A 138 -12.78 3.64 0.04
CA LEU A 138 -12.88 2.98 -1.27
C LEU A 138 -14.34 2.60 -1.58
N VAL A 139 -15.03 1.96 -0.64
CA VAL A 139 -16.43 1.57 -0.79
C VAL A 139 -17.33 2.80 -0.99
N GLY A 140 -17.10 3.87 -0.22
CA GLY A 140 -17.82 5.14 -0.36
C GLY A 140 -17.65 5.78 -1.74
N LEU A 141 -16.46 5.68 -2.33
CA LEU A 141 -16.19 6.16 -3.69
C LEU A 141 -16.81 5.25 -4.77
N LEU A 142 -16.73 3.93 -4.60
CA LEU A 142 -17.33 2.96 -5.54
C LEU A 142 -18.85 3.07 -5.63
N ARG A 143 -19.51 3.61 -4.59
CA ARG A 143 -20.93 3.98 -4.66
C ARG A 143 -21.23 4.90 -5.85
N TRP A 144 -20.35 5.87 -6.14
CA TRP A 144 -20.51 6.79 -7.27
C TRP A 144 -20.27 6.11 -8.63
N VAL A 145 -19.61 4.96 -8.65
CA VAL A 145 -19.34 4.19 -9.88
C VAL A 145 -20.46 3.20 -10.19
N PHE A 146 -21.05 2.56 -9.16
CA PHE A 146 -22.00 1.47 -9.37
C PHE A 146 -23.44 1.84 -9.05
N VAL A 147 -23.68 2.64 -8.00
CA VAL A 147 -25.05 2.90 -7.50
C VAL A 147 -25.61 4.17 -8.13
N VAL A 148 -24.86 5.26 -8.07
CA VAL A 148 -25.33 6.57 -8.55
C VAL A 148 -25.70 6.60 -10.05
N PRO A 149 -24.98 5.93 -10.97
CA PRO A 149 -25.38 5.92 -12.37
C PRO A 149 -26.75 5.28 -12.60
N VAL A 150 -27.05 4.17 -11.90
CA VAL A 150 -28.34 3.49 -11.99
C VAL A 150 -29.47 4.39 -11.48
N LEU A 151 -29.24 5.07 -10.35
CA LEU A 151 -30.19 6.04 -9.80
C LEU A 151 -30.43 7.22 -10.75
N ALA A 152 -29.36 7.76 -11.32
CA ALA A 152 -29.42 8.90 -12.25
C ALA A 152 -30.21 8.55 -13.51
N SER A 153 -29.95 7.39 -14.12
CA SER A 153 -30.70 6.90 -15.28
C SER A 153 -32.17 6.57 -14.99
N SER A 154 -32.54 6.26 -13.75
CA SER A 154 -33.94 6.01 -13.37
C SER A 154 -34.72 7.27 -13.02
N TYR A 155 -34.02 8.36 -12.72
CA TYR A 155 -34.60 9.62 -12.27
C TYR A 155 -34.94 10.57 -13.43
N VAL A 156 -34.11 10.56 -14.48
CA VAL A 156 -34.31 11.32 -15.74
C VAL A 156 -35.21 10.53 -16.67
#